data_AF-A0A6C0AGV1-F1
#
_entry.id   AF-A0A6C0AGV1-F1
#
_cell.length_a   1.000
_cell.length_b   1.000
_cell.length_c   1.000
_cell.angle_alpha   90.00
_cell.angle_beta   90.00
_cell.angle_gamma   90.00
#
_symmetry.space_group_name_H-M   'P 1'
#
loop_
_entity.id
_entity.type
_entity.pdbx_description
1 polymer ?
#
loop_
_entity_poly.entity_id
_entity_poly.type
_entity_poly.pdbx_seq_one_letter_code
_entity_poly.pdbx_strand_id
1 'polypeptide(L)'
;MVIRRRRKWEARWYDNRKQRYKFFDNEQDAINCENENKAKNKERKKKEKESKTDKQKRAENLLRSGHNSECESKAICKLKELLENNWNIKLIRDGAHNDIGIQRKNSFPNNLYYGIQVKSTSKQVAYGTAKTPRAKFGHINHYPNSLLICICLQPLKIWFFHGKDLLKNKPTLHECQKPYFKNALCYDEKENINNLEAFLTNYLEKYETYKLDYYNLQIDTPKFLEDYANRLYKTHKNLPNESVIREFNEIENSCVDYIDANNSRIQEKVCFVIKNSTGFYVNFTKNNGKNLKSKCTKGPYNENDFDILRVYLLCKVDDLDNVSFKRERYNIEYNGKDYDLAINHIKSYKLFGYYDIPMHKLISENYVSTENQEGKQGLMVFLPEEVAKKYHELPKRIQKDTPIWTREYFHKVY
;
A
#
# COMPACT_ATOMS: atom_id res chain seq x y z
N MET A 1 32.11 3.53 -10.15
CA MET A 1 32.75 3.16 -8.88
C MET A 1 34.09 2.58 -9.28
N VAL A 2 35.18 3.17 -8.80
CA VAL A 2 36.53 2.65 -9.03
C VAL A 2 36.82 1.60 -7.95
N ILE A 3 37.31 0.43 -8.35
CA ILE A 3 37.68 -0.64 -7.41
C ILE A 3 39.02 -1.23 -7.84
N ARG A 4 39.91 -1.46 -6.88
CA ARG A 4 41.14 -2.23 -7.14
C ARG A 4 40.82 -3.72 -7.29
N ARG A 5 41.19 -4.31 -8.42
CA ARG A 5 41.09 -5.75 -8.68
C ARG A 5 42.47 -6.31 -9.03
N ARG A 6 43.03 -7.12 -8.14
CA ARG A 6 44.40 -7.65 -8.25
C ARG A 6 45.40 -6.49 -8.42
N ARG A 7 46.17 -6.48 -9.53
CA ARG A 7 47.18 -5.47 -9.84
C ARG A 7 46.64 -4.29 -10.68
N LYS A 8 45.33 -4.23 -10.96
CA LYS A 8 44.72 -3.18 -11.81
C LYS A 8 43.58 -2.46 -11.11
N TRP A 9 43.30 -1.24 -11.55
CA TRP A 9 42.16 -0.43 -11.16
C TRP A 9 41.02 -0.60 -12.16
N GLU A 10 39.81 -0.86 -11.67
CA GLU A 10 38.63 -1.07 -12.50
C GLU A 10 37.69 0.13 -12.40
N ALA A 11 37.51 0.86 -13.50
CA ALA A 11 36.47 1.89 -13.61
C ALA A 11 35.14 1.24 -14.03
N ARG A 12 34.08 1.41 -13.23
CA ARG A 12 32.74 0.91 -13.57
C ARG A 12 31.75 2.04 -13.83
N TRP A 13 31.04 1.96 -14.94
CA TRP A 13 29.93 2.85 -15.28
C TRP A 13 28.75 2.08 -15.88
N TYR A 14 27.62 2.76 -16.07
CA TYR A 14 26.46 2.21 -16.75
C TYR A 14 26.29 2.91 -18.10
N ASP A 15 26.08 2.14 -19.15
CA ASP A 15 25.65 2.65 -20.45
C ASP A 15 24.44 1.83 -20.93
N ASN A 16 23.33 2.52 -21.24
CA ASN A 16 22.07 1.89 -21.66
C ASN A 16 21.64 0.71 -20.78
N ARG A 17 21.70 0.90 -19.45
CA ARG A 17 21.38 -0.10 -18.40
C ARG A 17 22.31 -1.32 -18.35
N LYS A 18 23.32 -1.40 -19.22
CA LYS A 18 24.36 -2.42 -19.14
C LYS A 18 25.53 -1.87 -18.34
N GLN A 19 25.98 -2.65 -17.35
CA GLN A 19 27.20 -2.31 -16.62
C GLN A 19 28.39 -2.50 -17.55
N ARG A 20 29.24 -1.48 -17.65
CA ARG A 20 30.50 -1.48 -18.41
C ARG A 20 31.65 -1.30 -17.43
N TYR A 21 32.79 -1.87 -17.77
CA TYR A 21 34.01 -1.71 -17.00
C TYR A 21 35.22 -1.62 -17.91
N LYS A 22 36.28 -0.97 -17.42
CA LYS A 22 37.59 -0.91 -18.07
C LYS A 22 38.68 -0.96 -16.99
N PHE A 23 39.78 -1.63 -17.29
CA PHE A 23 40.92 -1.75 -16.38
C PHE A 23 42.02 -0.76 -16.74
N PHE A 24 42.71 -0.28 -15.70
CA PHE A 24 43.78 0.69 -15.75
C PHE A 24 44.91 0.26 -14.81
N ASP A 25 46.14 0.66 -15.12
CA ASP A 25 47.29 0.32 -14.27
C ASP A 25 47.48 1.34 -13.13
N ASN A 26 46.91 2.55 -13.26
CA ASN A 26 46.87 3.56 -12.20
C ASN A 26 45.43 3.93 -11.80
N GLU A 27 45.27 4.46 -10.59
CA GLU A 27 43.96 4.79 -10.01
C GLU A 27 43.36 6.05 -10.66
N GLN A 28 44.18 7.05 -10.94
CA GLN A 28 43.73 8.35 -11.44
C GLN A 28 43.06 8.24 -12.81
N ASP A 29 43.60 7.40 -13.71
CA ASP A 29 43.01 7.14 -15.02
C ASP A 29 41.68 6.40 -14.90
N ALA A 30 41.55 5.49 -13.93
CA ALA A 30 40.29 4.83 -13.66
C ALA A 30 39.23 5.82 -13.15
N ILE A 31 39.62 6.76 -12.28
CA ILE A 31 38.75 7.84 -11.78
C ILE A 31 38.34 8.76 -12.93
N ASN A 32 39.29 9.21 -13.75
CA ASN A 32 39.03 10.10 -14.89
C ASN A 32 38.06 9.44 -15.88
N CYS A 33 38.31 8.18 -16.23
CA CYS A 33 37.43 7.42 -17.12
C CYS A 33 36.01 7.25 -16.55
N GLU A 34 35.87 6.96 -15.26
CA GLU A 34 34.55 6.90 -14.63
C GLU A 34 33.82 8.25 -14.71
N ASN A 35 34.51 9.34 -14.37
CA ASN A 35 33.93 10.67 -14.29
C ASN A 35 33.49 11.17 -15.67
N GLU A 36 34.32 10.99 -16.70
CA GLU A 36 33.96 11.33 -18.08
C GLU A 36 32.73 10.56 -18.57
N ASN A 37 32.68 9.25 -18.35
CA ASN A 37 31.55 8.43 -18.79
C ASN A 37 30.28 8.74 -18.00
N LYS A 38 30.40 9.06 -16.70
CA LYS A 38 29.28 9.58 -15.90
C LYS A 38 28.77 10.91 -16.44
N ALA A 39 29.66 11.84 -16.78
CA ALA A 39 29.31 13.14 -17.33
C ALA A 39 28.59 13.01 -18.68
N LYS A 40 29.16 12.24 -19.61
CA LYS A 40 28.55 11.94 -20.92
C LYS A 40 27.15 11.32 -20.77
N ASN A 41 26.96 10.38 -19.84
CA ASN A 41 25.66 9.77 -19.59
C ASN A 41 24.66 10.76 -18.93
N LYS A 42 25.13 11.66 -18.06
CA LYS A 42 24.30 12.72 -17.47
C LYS A 42 23.81 13.70 -18.53
N GLU A 43 24.69 14.10 -19.45
CA GLU A 43 24.36 14.99 -20.56
C GLU A 43 23.41 14.34 -21.57
N ARG A 44 23.66 13.07 -21.95
CA ARG A 44 22.73 12.31 -22.80
C ARG A 44 21.34 12.21 -22.19
N LYS A 45 21.24 11.90 -20.90
CA LYS A 45 19.95 11.86 -20.17
C LYS A 45 19.27 13.23 -20.08
N LYS A 46 20.04 14.33 -20.05
CA LYS A 46 19.50 15.68 -20.08
C LYS A 46 18.91 15.98 -21.46
N LYS A 47 19.67 15.74 -22.53
CA LYS A 47 19.22 15.87 -23.92
C LYS A 47 18.00 15.00 -24.24
N GLU A 48 17.98 13.74 -23.79
CA GLU A 48 16.81 12.84 -23.92
C GLU A 48 15.57 13.33 -23.15
N LYS A 49 15.73 14.07 -22.05
CA LYS A 49 14.59 14.64 -21.31
C LYS A 49 14.08 15.91 -21.96
N GLU A 50 14.98 16.72 -22.50
CA GLU A 50 14.70 18.00 -23.16
C GLU A 50 14.08 17.79 -24.55
N SER A 51 14.45 16.72 -25.26
CA SER A 51 13.91 16.40 -26.59
C SER A 51 12.49 15.85 -26.61
N LYS A 52 11.93 15.49 -25.44
CA LYS A 52 10.58 14.93 -25.35
C LYS A 52 9.55 16.03 -25.18
N THR A 53 8.50 16.00 -26.00
CA THR A 53 7.33 16.86 -25.79
C THR A 53 6.59 16.46 -24.52
N ASP A 54 5.80 17.36 -23.94
CA ASP A 54 5.01 17.02 -22.75
C ASP A 54 3.98 15.93 -23.02
N LYS A 55 3.52 15.77 -24.28
CA LYS A 55 2.67 14.66 -24.70
C LYS A 55 3.44 13.33 -24.71
N GLN A 56 4.69 13.31 -25.15
CA GLN A 56 5.55 12.12 -25.11
C GLN A 56 5.96 11.75 -23.69
N LYS A 57 6.29 12.74 -22.84
CA LYS A 57 6.54 12.50 -21.41
C LYS A 57 5.32 11.93 -20.72
N ARG A 58 4.12 12.44 -21.04
CA ARG A 58 2.83 11.90 -20.57
C ARG A 58 2.63 10.47 -21.05
N ALA A 59 2.77 10.19 -22.35
CA ALA A 59 2.65 8.83 -22.90
C ALA A 59 3.64 7.85 -22.25
N GLU A 60 4.89 8.24 -22.01
CA GLU A 60 5.86 7.40 -21.29
C GLU A 60 5.56 7.23 -19.80
N ASN A 61 5.02 8.24 -19.13
CA ASN A 61 4.55 8.13 -17.75
C ASN A 61 3.25 7.31 -17.64
N LEU A 62 2.49 7.23 -18.72
CA LEU A 62 1.32 6.37 -18.88
C LEU A 62 1.73 4.93 -19.26
N LEU A 63 2.88 4.73 -19.91
CA LEU A 63 3.54 3.43 -20.12
C LEU A 63 4.08 2.89 -18.78
N ARG A 64 3.14 2.47 -17.93
CA ARG A 64 3.38 1.82 -16.63
C ARG A 64 3.50 0.32 -16.86
N SER A 65 4.43 -0.31 -16.17
CA SER A 65 4.61 -1.77 -16.17
C SER A 65 4.07 -2.35 -14.88
N GLY A 66 2.93 -3.03 -14.95
CA GLY A 66 2.34 -3.84 -13.87
C GLY A 66 1.93 -3.06 -12.61
N HIS A 67 1.11 -3.69 -11.77
CA HIS A 67 0.76 -3.16 -10.46
C HIS A 67 1.89 -3.39 -9.46
N ASN A 68 2.04 -2.50 -8.48
CA ASN A 68 3.12 -2.62 -7.49
C ASN A 68 3.04 -3.90 -6.66
N SER A 69 1.82 -4.40 -6.46
CA SER A 69 1.50 -5.60 -5.68
C SER A 69 1.04 -6.79 -6.54
N GLU A 70 1.16 -6.71 -7.87
CA GLU A 70 0.66 -7.75 -8.81
C GLU A 70 1.21 -9.15 -8.47
N CYS A 71 2.49 -9.21 -8.09
CA CYS A 71 3.14 -10.47 -7.72
C CYS A 71 2.56 -11.06 -6.42
N GLU A 72 2.22 -10.22 -5.44
CA GLU A 72 1.62 -10.62 -4.16
C GLU A 72 0.17 -11.04 -4.38
N SER A 73 -0.58 -10.30 -5.20
CA SER A 73 -1.92 -10.67 -5.68
C SER A 73 -1.96 -12.08 -6.27
N LYS A 74 -1.13 -12.32 -7.29
CA LYS A 74 -1.03 -13.63 -7.95
C LYS A 74 -0.66 -14.74 -6.98
N ALA A 75 0.23 -14.46 -6.03
CA ALA A 75 0.62 -15.42 -5.00
C ALA A 75 -0.53 -15.74 -4.03
N ILE A 76 -1.31 -14.74 -3.58
CA ILE A 76 -2.47 -14.92 -2.71
C ILE A 76 -3.56 -15.72 -3.44
N CYS A 77 -3.88 -15.37 -4.69
CA CYS A 77 -4.85 -16.13 -5.48
C CYS A 77 -4.43 -17.59 -5.63
N LYS A 78 -3.14 -17.83 -5.89
CA LYS A 78 -2.66 -19.20 -6.05
C LYS A 78 -2.66 -20.00 -4.73
N LEU A 79 -2.35 -19.34 -3.61
CA LEU A 79 -2.49 -19.93 -2.28
C LEU A 79 -3.96 -20.27 -1.96
N LYS A 80 -4.90 -19.40 -2.35
CA LYS A 80 -6.34 -19.63 -2.19
C LYS A 80 -6.79 -20.89 -2.94
N GLU A 81 -6.47 -20.99 -4.22
CA GLU A 81 -6.81 -22.18 -5.04
C GLU A 81 -6.29 -23.48 -4.41
N LEU A 82 -5.10 -23.47 -3.81
CA LEU A 82 -4.51 -24.65 -3.19
C LEU A 82 -5.17 -25.07 -1.86
N LEU A 83 -5.85 -24.16 -1.17
CA LEU A 83 -6.36 -24.34 0.19
C LEU A 83 -7.88 -24.23 0.31
N GLU A 84 -8.56 -23.83 -0.77
CA GLU A 84 -9.98 -23.46 -0.74
C GLU A 84 -10.90 -24.59 -0.30
N ASN A 85 -10.48 -25.85 -0.40
CA ASN A 85 -11.30 -27.00 -0.01
C ASN A 85 -11.57 -26.99 1.50
N ASN A 86 -10.55 -26.77 2.32
CA ASN A 86 -10.62 -26.93 3.78
C ASN A 86 -10.62 -25.60 4.54
N TRP A 87 -10.21 -24.50 3.88
CA TRP A 87 -9.96 -23.23 4.53
C TRP A 87 -10.79 -22.09 3.91
N ASN A 88 -11.29 -21.23 4.79
CA ASN A 88 -11.78 -19.91 4.45
C ASN A 88 -10.61 -18.93 4.49
N ILE A 89 -10.29 -18.31 3.36
CA ILE A 89 -9.30 -17.24 3.27
C ILE A 89 -10.03 -15.94 3.00
N LYS A 90 -9.74 -14.92 3.81
CA LYS A 90 -10.26 -13.57 3.64
C LYS A 90 -9.10 -12.58 3.57
N LEU A 91 -9.24 -11.57 2.73
CA LEU A 91 -8.27 -10.48 2.68
C LEU A 91 -8.43 -9.58 3.90
N ILE A 92 -7.30 -9.08 4.39
CA ILE A 92 -7.24 -8.04 5.41
C ILE A 92 -7.08 -6.69 4.70
N ARG A 93 -7.48 -5.59 5.35
CA ARG A 93 -7.43 -4.23 4.78
C ARG A 93 -6.02 -3.86 4.33
N ASP A 94 -5.91 -3.10 3.23
CA ASP A 94 -4.63 -2.63 2.72
C ASP A 94 -3.87 -1.79 3.76
N GLY A 95 -2.56 -2.01 3.85
CA GLY A 95 -1.68 -1.39 4.85
C GLY A 95 -1.63 -2.12 6.20
N ALA A 96 -2.37 -3.23 6.37
CA ALA A 96 -2.30 -4.03 7.58
C ALA A 96 -1.01 -4.86 7.64
N HIS A 97 -0.67 -5.28 8.85
CA HIS A 97 0.49 -6.14 9.09
C HIS A 97 0.37 -7.50 8.41
N ASN A 98 -0.84 -8.02 8.34
CA ASN A 98 -1.18 -9.29 7.73
C ASN A 98 -1.92 -9.00 6.42
N ASP A 99 -1.61 -9.79 5.39
CA ASP A 99 -2.22 -9.64 4.07
C ASP A 99 -3.55 -10.41 4.00
N ILE A 100 -3.62 -11.56 4.68
CA ILE A 100 -4.80 -12.44 4.71
C ILE A 100 -5.07 -13.01 6.11
N GLY A 101 -6.34 -13.32 6.37
CA GLY A 101 -6.78 -14.15 7.49
C GLY A 101 -7.22 -15.51 6.98
N ILE A 102 -6.83 -16.59 7.67
CA ILE A 102 -7.26 -17.96 7.34
C ILE A 102 -8.02 -18.60 8.52
N GLN A 103 -9.08 -19.36 8.22
CA GLN A 103 -9.90 -20.07 9.21
C GLN A 103 -10.31 -21.43 8.64
N ARG A 104 -10.34 -22.50 9.46
CA ARG A 104 -10.89 -23.78 9.00
C ARG A 104 -12.38 -23.64 8.74
N LYS A 105 -12.88 -24.22 7.65
CA LYS A 105 -14.33 -24.19 7.35
C LYS A 105 -15.18 -24.79 8.46
N ASN A 106 -14.67 -25.82 9.14
CA ASN A 106 -15.39 -26.54 10.18
C ASN A 106 -15.34 -25.83 11.55
N SER A 107 -14.63 -24.71 11.69
CA SER A 107 -14.54 -23.91 12.93
C SER A 107 -15.36 -22.60 12.85
N PHE A 108 -16.41 -22.61 12.04
CA PHE A 108 -17.26 -21.46 11.69
C PHE A 108 -17.86 -20.65 12.87
N PRO A 109 -18.25 -21.22 14.04
CA PRO A 109 -19.01 -20.47 15.04
C PRO A 109 -18.27 -19.27 15.65
N ASN A 110 -16.94 -19.29 15.69
CA ASN A 110 -16.18 -18.30 16.48
C ASN A 110 -15.73 -17.08 15.66
N ASN A 111 -15.82 -17.10 14.33
CA ASN A 111 -15.33 -16.02 13.44
C ASN A 111 -13.89 -15.57 13.75
N LEU A 112 -13.04 -16.51 14.19
CA LEU A 112 -11.63 -16.27 14.50
C LEU A 112 -10.74 -16.76 13.37
N TYR A 113 -9.75 -15.95 13.01
CA TYR A 113 -8.83 -16.15 11.91
C TYR A 113 -7.40 -16.16 12.44
N TYR A 114 -6.53 -16.84 11.71
CA TYR A 114 -5.08 -16.71 11.86
C TYR A 114 -4.57 -15.66 10.87
N GLY A 115 -3.85 -14.66 11.39
CA GLY A 115 -3.22 -13.62 10.59
C GLY A 115 -1.99 -14.13 9.86
N ILE A 116 -1.95 -13.93 8.55
CA ILE A 116 -0.86 -14.35 7.69
C ILE A 116 -0.29 -13.14 6.95
N GLN A 117 1.03 -13.01 7.02
CA GLN A 117 1.80 -12.20 6.10
C GLN A 117 2.21 -13.05 4.89
N VAL A 118 1.92 -12.57 3.68
CA VAL A 118 2.36 -13.18 2.43
C VAL A 118 3.53 -12.37 1.89
N LYS A 119 4.58 -13.04 1.42
CA LYS A 119 5.69 -12.40 0.69
C LYS A 119 5.96 -13.20 -0.57
N SER A 120 5.97 -12.52 -1.71
CA SER A 120 6.03 -13.19 -3.01
C SER A 120 7.25 -12.80 -3.83
N THR A 121 7.61 -13.69 -4.75
CA THR A 121 8.56 -13.41 -5.83
C THR A 121 8.12 -14.12 -7.10
N SER A 122 8.25 -13.45 -8.25
CA SER A 122 7.72 -13.98 -9.50
C SER A 122 8.50 -15.18 -10.01
N LYS A 123 9.82 -15.18 -9.80
CA LYS A 123 10.70 -16.26 -10.25
C LYS A 123 11.97 -16.37 -9.43
N GLN A 124 12.56 -17.56 -9.45
CA GLN A 124 13.93 -17.75 -8.98
C GLN A 124 14.92 -17.05 -9.93
N VAL A 125 15.96 -16.41 -9.37
CA VAL A 125 16.96 -15.67 -10.15
C VAL A 125 18.36 -16.17 -9.80
N ALA A 126 19.17 -16.44 -10.82
CA ALA A 126 20.59 -16.71 -10.67
C ALA A 126 21.38 -15.38 -10.65
N TYR A 127 22.32 -15.24 -9.71
CA TYR A 127 23.19 -14.06 -9.60
C TYR A 127 24.66 -14.43 -9.75
N GLY A 128 25.31 -14.01 -10.84
CA GLY A 128 26.73 -14.25 -11.10
C GLY A 128 27.01 -15.48 -11.98
N THR A 129 28.27 -15.86 -12.10
CA THR A 129 28.78 -16.78 -13.15
C THR A 129 28.58 -18.27 -12.88
N ALA A 130 28.19 -18.69 -11.67
CA ALA A 130 28.04 -20.10 -11.32
C ALA A 130 26.97 -20.32 -10.22
N LYS A 131 25.72 -19.87 -10.42
CA LYS A 131 24.69 -20.00 -9.37
C LYS A 131 23.41 -20.65 -9.86
N THR A 132 23.01 -21.70 -9.13
CA THR A 132 21.64 -22.24 -9.12
C THR A 132 20.65 -21.09 -8.91
N PRO A 133 19.55 -21.00 -9.67
CA PRO A 133 18.49 -20.03 -9.44
C PRO A 133 17.92 -20.16 -8.03
N ARG A 134 17.66 -19.02 -7.35
CA ARG A 134 17.10 -19.02 -5.98
C ARG A 134 16.00 -17.98 -5.81
N ALA A 135 15.07 -18.26 -4.91
CA ALA A 135 14.06 -17.30 -4.49
C ALA A 135 14.65 -16.26 -3.52
N LYS A 136 14.16 -15.03 -3.64
CA LYS A 136 14.51 -13.90 -2.76
C LYS A 136 13.24 -13.15 -2.38
N PHE A 137 13.06 -12.93 -1.09
CA PHE A 137 11.93 -12.22 -0.50
C PHE A 137 12.46 -11.01 0.27
N GLY A 138 12.03 -9.80 -0.10
CA GLY A 138 12.43 -8.55 0.56
C GLY A 138 11.34 -8.00 1.47
N HIS A 139 11.68 -7.03 2.32
CA HIS A 139 10.76 -6.34 3.23
C HIS A 139 9.98 -7.30 4.14
N ILE A 140 10.69 -8.27 4.71
CA ILE A 140 10.09 -9.13 5.73
C ILE A 140 9.89 -8.30 6.98
N ASN A 141 8.63 -8.16 7.39
CA ASN A 141 8.31 -7.53 8.67
C ASN A 141 8.33 -8.61 9.76
N HIS A 142 8.81 -8.25 10.94
CA HIS A 142 9.03 -9.21 12.02
C HIS A 142 7.88 -9.16 13.04
N TYR A 143 6.69 -9.57 12.61
CA TYR A 143 5.52 -9.64 13.49
C TYR A 143 5.50 -10.98 14.23
N PRO A 144 5.78 -11.02 15.55
CA PRO A 144 5.96 -12.28 16.27
C PRO A 144 4.71 -13.18 16.24
N ASN A 145 3.52 -12.57 16.18
CA ASN A 145 2.23 -13.25 16.23
C ASN A 145 1.62 -13.49 14.83
N SER A 146 2.42 -13.38 13.77
CA SER A 146 1.98 -13.65 12.39
C SER A 146 2.69 -14.87 11.82
N LEU A 147 1.96 -15.67 11.05
CA LEU A 147 2.56 -16.66 10.16
C LEU A 147 3.08 -15.94 8.91
N LEU A 148 4.32 -16.19 8.51
CA LEU A 148 4.84 -15.71 7.23
C LEU A 148 4.80 -16.85 6.20
N ILE A 149 4.12 -16.60 5.08
CA ILE A 149 4.12 -17.47 3.91
C ILE A 149 4.93 -16.80 2.79
N CYS A 150 6.03 -17.44 2.39
CA CYS A 150 6.83 -17.01 1.25
C CYS A 150 6.46 -17.84 0.02
N ILE A 151 6.13 -17.19 -1.10
CA ILE A 151 5.66 -17.85 -2.33
C ILE A 151 6.53 -17.44 -3.53
N CYS A 152 7.22 -18.39 -4.14
CA CYS A 152 7.80 -18.21 -5.47
C CYS A 152 6.79 -18.73 -6.50
N LEU A 153 6.46 -17.94 -7.52
CA LEU A 153 5.48 -18.35 -8.55
C LEU A 153 6.11 -19.21 -9.67
N GLN A 154 7.43 -19.14 -9.88
CA GLN A 154 8.12 -19.83 -10.97
C GLN A 154 9.53 -20.32 -10.56
N PRO A 155 9.72 -21.63 -10.32
CA PRO A 155 8.66 -22.63 -10.12
C PRO A 155 7.82 -22.34 -8.88
N LEU A 156 6.59 -22.85 -8.83
CA LEU A 156 5.72 -22.71 -7.67
C LEU A 156 6.34 -23.44 -6.46
N LYS A 157 6.79 -22.65 -5.49
CA LYS A 157 7.34 -23.12 -4.22
C LYS A 157 6.80 -22.28 -3.07
N ILE A 158 6.41 -22.93 -1.99
CA ILE A 158 5.81 -22.28 -0.81
C ILE A 158 6.58 -22.68 0.44
N TRP A 159 6.92 -21.68 1.25
CA TRP A 159 7.60 -21.87 2.53
C TRP A 159 6.83 -21.19 3.66
N PHE A 160 6.72 -21.86 4.80
CA PHE A 160 6.10 -21.31 6.00
C PHE A 160 7.14 -21.03 7.08
N PHE A 161 7.03 -19.85 7.68
CA PHE A 161 7.90 -19.42 8.76
C PHE A 161 7.09 -18.85 9.90
N HIS A 162 7.58 -19.04 11.13
CA HIS A 162 7.03 -18.31 12.25
C HIS A 162 7.62 -16.90 12.32
N GLY A 163 6.78 -15.89 12.46
CA GLY A 163 7.27 -14.50 12.59
C GLY A 163 8.27 -14.33 13.74
N LYS A 164 8.08 -15.04 14.87
CA LYS A 164 9.02 -15.09 15.99
C LYS A 164 10.40 -15.66 15.60
N ASP A 165 10.44 -16.71 14.79
CA ASP A 165 11.69 -17.31 14.28
C ASP A 165 12.44 -16.35 13.34
N LEU A 166 11.72 -15.33 12.85
CA LEU A 166 12.27 -14.31 11.96
C LEU A 166 12.77 -13.06 12.68
N LEU A 167 12.49 -12.85 13.97
CA LEU A 167 12.87 -11.64 14.70
C LEU A 167 14.37 -11.32 14.65
N LYS A 168 15.23 -12.34 14.58
CA LYS A 168 16.70 -12.19 14.53
C LYS A 168 17.26 -12.12 13.11
N ASN A 169 16.39 -12.14 12.10
CA ASN A 169 16.78 -12.26 10.71
C ASN A 169 16.85 -10.91 10.01
N LYS A 170 17.63 -10.83 8.94
CA LYS A 170 17.64 -9.63 8.08
C LYS A 170 16.26 -9.43 7.44
N PRO A 171 15.88 -8.18 7.08
CA PRO A 171 14.64 -7.85 6.36
C PRO A 171 14.52 -8.46 4.96
N THR A 172 15.49 -9.28 4.54
CA THR A 172 15.50 -10.00 3.28
C THR A 172 15.83 -11.46 3.56
N LEU A 173 14.98 -12.36 3.08
CA LEU A 173 15.20 -13.79 3.14
C LEU A 173 15.69 -14.31 1.78
N HIS A 174 16.75 -15.10 1.84
CA HIS A 174 17.34 -15.78 0.70
C HIS A 174 17.25 -17.28 0.96
N GLU A 175 16.65 -18.01 0.02
CA GLU A 175 16.48 -19.47 0.09
C GLU A 175 17.79 -20.19 0.44
N CYS A 176 18.91 -19.74 -0.15
CA CYS A 176 20.22 -20.39 0.00
C CYS A 176 20.97 -20.06 1.29
N GLN A 177 20.56 -19.05 2.07
CA GLN A 177 21.36 -18.55 3.19
C GLN A 177 21.01 -19.20 4.52
N LYS A 178 20.01 -20.09 4.55
CA LYS A 178 19.35 -20.45 5.80
C LYS A 178 18.95 -21.93 5.81
N PRO A 179 19.58 -22.76 6.67
CA PRO A 179 19.31 -24.20 6.75
C PRO A 179 17.82 -24.54 6.97
N TYR A 180 17.10 -23.66 7.67
CA TYR A 180 15.70 -23.87 8.00
C TYR A 180 14.73 -23.73 6.81
N PHE A 181 15.17 -23.23 5.64
CA PHE A 181 14.32 -23.19 4.45
C PHE A 181 13.91 -24.60 3.98
N LYS A 182 14.76 -25.61 4.20
CA LYS A 182 14.41 -26.99 3.90
C LYS A 182 13.24 -27.48 4.75
N ASN A 183 13.26 -27.14 6.04
CA ASN A 183 12.21 -27.53 6.98
C ASN A 183 10.93 -26.70 6.80
N ALA A 184 11.05 -25.49 6.26
CA ALA A 184 9.94 -24.60 5.98
C ALA A 184 9.23 -24.91 4.65
N LEU A 185 9.87 -25.67 3.74
CA LEU A 185 9.33 -25.99 2.42
C LEU A 185 8.13 -26.93 2.58
N CYS A 186 6.95 -26.42 2.21
CA CYS A 186 5.70 -27.17 2.34
C CYS A 186 5.07 -27.49 0.99
N TYR A 187 5.48 -26.81 -0.08
CA TYR A 187 5.03 -27.11 -1.44
C TYR A 187 6.16 -26.88 -2.43
N ASP A 188 6.34 -27.83 -3.35
CA ASP A 188 7.23 -27.71 -4.51
C ASP A 188 6.63 -28.46 -5.69
N GLU A 189 6.22 -27.72 -6.72
CA GLU A 189 5.60 -28.33 -7.90
C GLU A 189 6.55 -29.26 -8.67
N LYS A 190 7.86 -29.01 -8.62
CA LYS A 190 8.84 -29.78 -9.40
C LYS A 190 9.26 -31.06 -8.70
N GLU A 191 9.31 -31.01 -7.37
CA GLU A 191 9.70 -32.15 -6.54
C GLU A 191 8.46 -32.96 -6.07
N ASN A 192 7.27 -32.59 -6.54
CA ASN A 192 5.97 -33.17 -6.16
C ASN A 192 5.76 -33.20 -4.64
N ILE A 193 6.20 -32.14 -3.96
CA ILE A 193 6.01 -31.95 -2.51
C ILE A 193 4.70 -31.19 -2.32
N ASN A 194 3.76 -31.77 -1.57
CA ASN A 194 2.53 -31.09 -1.16
C ASN A 194 2.15 -31.45 0.28
N ASN A 195 2.65 -30.68 1.23
CA ASN A 195 2.40 -30.83 2.67
C ASN A 195 1.68 -29.60 3.26
N LEU A 196 1.05 -28.77 2.42
CA LEU A 196 0.46 -27.49 2.82
C LEU A 196 -0.50 -27.63 4.00
N GLU A 197 -1.44 -28.58 3.92
CA GLU A 197 -2.46 -28.83 4.94
C GLU A 197 -1.86 -29.27 6.28
N ALA A 198 -0.91 -30.20 6.24
CA ALA A 198 -0.23 -30.70 7.43
C ALA A 198 0.62 -29.58 8.07
N PHE A 199 1.31 -28.78 7.26
CA PHE A 199 2.08 -27.64 7.75
C PHE A 199 1.20 -26.56 8.37
N LEU A 200 0.11 -26.15 7.69
CA LEU A 200 -0.83 -25.18 8.24
C LEU A 200 -1.37 -25.69 9.57
N THR A 201 -1.86 -26.91 9.62
CA THR A 201 -2.39 -27.50 10.85
C THR A 201 -1.37 -27.46 11.99
N ASN A 202 -0.16 -27.98 11.77
CA ASN A 202 0.87 -28.07 12.80
C ASN A 202 1.43 -26.71 13.22
N TYR A 203 1.51 -25.74 12.31
CA TYR A 203 1.99 -24.40 12.64
C TYR A 203 0.92 -23.60 13.37
N LEU A 204 -0.35 -23.67 12.94
CA LEU A 204 -1.44 -22.85 13.45
C LEU A 204 -1.85 -23.20 14.89
N GLU A 205 -1.61 -24.44 15.36
CA GLU A 205 -1.82 -24.82 16.77
C GLU A 205 -1.02 -23.96 17.76
N LYS A 206 0.05 -23.29 17.30
CA LYS A 206 0.92 -22.45 18.13
C LYS A 206 0.54 -20.97 18.10
N TYR A 207 -0.45 -20.57 17.31
CA TYR A 207 -0.87 -19.18 17.15
C TYR A 207 -2.21 -18.92 17.79
N GLU A 208 -2.32 -17.73 18.37
CA GLU A 208 -3.60 -17.18 18.79
C GLU A 208 -4.42 -16.78 17.55
N THR A 209 -5.73 -17.04 17.65
CA THR A 209 -6.70 -16.62 16.65
C THR A 209 -7.42 -15.37 17.12
N TYR A 210 -7.72 -14.49 16.17
CA TYR A 210 -8.40 -13.23 16.45
C TYR A 210 -9.48 -12.97 15.41
N LYS A 211 -10.44 -12.11 15.73
CA LYS A 211 -11.42 -11.61 14.73
C LYS A 211 -10.70 -10.81 13.65
N LEU A 212 -11.21 -10.79 12.41
CA LEU A 212 -10.62 -9.97 11.33
C LEU A 212 -10.42 -8.51 11.73
N ASP A 213 -11.36 -7.95 12.51
CA ASP A 213 -11.27 -6.61 13.06
C ASP A 213 -9.97 -6.37 13.82
N TYR A 214 -9.51 -7.33 14.61
CA TYR A 214 -8.24 -7.19 15.32
C TYR A 214 -7.08 -6.94 14.35
N TYR A 215 -6.99 -7.71 13.27
CA TYR A 215 -5.94 -7.53 12.27
C TYR A 215 -6.10 -6.26 11.44
N ASN A 216 -7.34 -5.86 11.14
CA ASN A 216 -7.63 -4.61 10.45
C ASN A 216 -7.26 -3.38 11.29
N LEU A 217 -7.18 -3.50 12.62
CA LEU A 217 -6.72 -2.40 13.48
C LEU A 217 -5.18 -2.34 13.58
N GLN A 218 -4.46 -3.36 13.09
CA GLN A 218 -2.99 -3.39 13.00
C GLN A 218 -2.48 -2.69 11.72
N ILE A 219 -2.91 -1.45 11.52
CA ILE A 219 -2.59 -0.60 10.35
C ILE A 219 -1.84 0.66 10.77
N ASP A 220 -1.16 1.31 9.82
CA ASP A 220 -0.59 2.63 10.03
C ASP A 220 -1.68 3.68 10.36
N THR A 221 -1.30 4.78 11.01
CA THR A 221 -2.28 5.76 11.53
C THR A 221 -3.23 6.32 10.48
N PRO A 222 -2.77 6.71 9.26
CA PRO A 222 -3.68 7.21 8.24
C PRO A 222 -4.76 6.20 7.85
N LYS A 223 -4.37 4.92 7.72
CA LYS A 223 -5.31 3.84 7.39
C LYS A 223 -6.24 3.52 8.55
N PHE A 224 -5.74 3.56 9.79
CA PHE A 224 -6.58 3.40 10.98
C PHE A 224 -7.70 4.43 11.03
N LEU A 225 -7.37 5.69 10.72
CA LEU A 225 -8.35 6.75 10.72
C LEU A 225 -9.42 6.57 9.62
N GLU A 226 -9.02 6.13 8.43
CA GLU A 226 -9.95 5.78 7.34
C GLU A 226 -10.91 4.66 7.78
N ASP A 227 -10.41 3.61 8.44
CA ASP A 227 -11.24 2.52 8.97
C ASP A 227 -12.19 2.98 10.08
N TYR A 228 -11.67 3.72 11.05
CA TYR A 228 -12.48 4.23 12.15
C TYR A 228 -13.58 5.17 11.65
N ALA A 229 -13.27 6.04 10.68
CA ALA A 229 -14.26 6.92 10.05
C ALA A 229 -15.35 6.12 9.30
N ASN A 230 -14.98 5.06 8.58
CA ASN A 230 -15.94 4.15 7.93
C ASN A 230 -16.88 3.50 8.95
N ARG A 231 -16.38 3.04 10.10
CA ARG A 231 -17.22 2.43 11.16
C ARG A 231 -18.21 3.43 11.74
N LEU A 232 -17.79 4.66 11.99
CA LEU A 232 -18.69 5.72 12.44
C LEU A 232 -19.76 6.03 11.39
N TYR A 233 -19.37 6.07 10.10
CA TYR A 233 -20.30 6.26 8.99
C TYR A 233 -21.33 5.13 8.89
N LYS A 234 -20.88 3.87 8.94
CA LYS A 234 -21.75 2.69 8.92
C LYS A 234 -22.73 2.70 10.09
N THR A 235 -22.24 3.00 11.29
CA THR A 235 -23.08 3.17 12.49
C THR A 235 -24.15 4.22 12.26
N HIS A 236 -23.79 5.40 11.73
CA HIS A 236 -24.75 6.45 11.39
C HIS A 236 -25.77 6.01 10.33
N LYS A 237 -25.37 5.18 9.36
CA LYS A 237 -26.26 4.63 8.32
C LYS A 237 -27.01 3.36 8.72
N ASN A 238 -26.88 2.90 9.97
CA ASN A 238 -27.41 1.61 10.44
C ASN A 238 -26.95 0.43 9.55
N LEU A 239 -25.73 0.50 9.03
CA LEU A 239 -25.11 -0.57 8.25
C LEU A 239 -24.29 -1.48 9.16
N PRO A 240 -24.10 -2.77 8.79
CA PRO A 240 -23.25 -3.68 9.56
C PRO A 240 -21.83 -3.12 9.76
N ASN A 241 -21.39 -3.05 11.01
CA ASN A 241 -20.07 -2.53 11.41
C ASN A 241 -18.92 -3.52 11.17
N GLU A 242 -19.19 -4.65 10.53
CA GLU A 242 -18.17 -5.61 10.15
C GLU A 242 -17.15 -4.95 9.22
N SER A 243 -15.88 -5.30 9.39
CA SER A 243 -14.82 -4.89 8.48
C SER A 243 -15.21 -5.29 7.06
N VAL A 244 -15.05 -4.37 6.11
CA VAL A 244 -15.26 -4.70 4.70
C VAL A 244 -14.22 -5.77 4.34
N ILE A 245 -14.70 -6.94 3.96
CA ILE A 245 -13.85 -7.99 3.42
C ILE A 245 -13.62 -7.63 1.96
N ARG A 246 -12.37 -7.41 1.58
CA ARG A 246 -12.01 -7.22 0.17
C ARG A 246 -12.18 -8.53 -0.58
N GLU A 247 -12.66 -8.44 -1.80
CA GLU A 247 -12.69 -9.59 -2.69
C GLU A 247 -11.33 -9.81 -3.37
N PHE A 248 -11.05 -11.04 -3.79
CA PHE A 248 -9.75 -11.40 -4.38
C PHE A 248 -9.49 -10.73 -5.74
N ASN A 249 -10.55 -10.34 -6.45
CA ASN A 249 -10.50 -9.52 -7.66
C ASN A 249 -10.04 -8.06 -7.37
N GLU A 250 -10.13 -7.59 -6.12
CA GLU A 250 -9.74 -6.23 -5.73
C GLU A 250 -8.25 -6.11 -5.39
N ILE A 251 -7.50 -7.21 -5.25
CA ILE A 251 -6.08 -7.18 -4.84
C ILE A 251 -5.21 -6.41 -5.85
N GLU A 252 -5.61 -6.38 -7.12
CA GLU A 252 -4.91 -5.64 -8.17
C GLU A 252 -5.30 -4.15 -8.18
N ASN A 253 -6.48 -3.78 -7.69
CA ASN A 253 -7.05 -2.43 -7.77
C ASN A 253 -7.02 -1.70 -6.42
N SER A 254 -5.88 -1.08 -6.08
CA SER A 254 -5.73 -0.24 -4.87
C SER A 254 -6.52 1.09 -4.89
N CYS A 255 -7.50 1.23 -5.78
CA CYS A 255 -8.26 2.48 -5.99
C CYS A 255 -9.74 2.37 -5.59
N VAL A 256 -10.16 1.18 -5.15
CA VAL A 256 -11.48 0.88 -4.61
C VAL A 256 -11.27 0.28 -3.24
N ASP A 257 -11.86 0.88 -2.22
CA ASP A 257 -11.83 0.35 -0.85
C ASP A 257 -12.94 -0.69 -0.63
N TYR A 258 -14.11 -0.52 -1.27
CA TYR A 258 -15.21 -1.48 -1.29
C TYR A 258 -16.26 -1.18 -2.37
N ILE A 259 -17.15 -2.13 -2.61
CA ILE A 259 -18.37 -1.97 -3.41
C ILE A 259 -19.57 -1.87 -2.46
N ASP A 260 -20.41 -0.83 -2.62
CA ASP A 260 -21.58 -0.63 -1.76
C ASP A 260 -22.81 -1.44 -2.22
N ALA A 261 -23.91 -1.36 -1.46
CA ALA A 261 -25.16 -2.08 -1.77
C ALA A 261 -25.80 -1.68 -3.11
N ASN A 262 -25.44 -0.51 -3.66
CA ASN A 262 -25.89 -0.05 -4.97
C ASN A 262 -24.90 -0.46 -6.08
N ASN A 263 -23.97 -1.37 -5.78
CA ASN A 263 -22.90 -1.82 -6.67
C ASN A 263 -21.98 -0.67 -7.14
N SER A 264 -21.87 0.41 -6.36
CA SER A 264 -20.96 1.52 -6.64
C SER A 264 -19.58 1.22 -6.06
N ARG A 265 -18.52 1.43 -6.85
CA ARG A 265 -17.13 1.30 -6.39
C ARG A 265 -16.74 2.54 -5.59
N ILE A 266 -16.45 2.38 -4.31
CA ILE A 266 -16.17 3.46 -3.37
C ILE A 266 -14.67 3.59 -3.11
N GLN A 267 -14.14 4.80 -3.20
CA GLN A 267 -12.82 5.17 -2.66
C GLN A 267 -13.02 6.06 -1.43
N GLU A 268 -12.46 5.66 -0.30
CA GLU A 268 -12.53 6.38 0.97
C GLU A 268 -11.32 7.28 1.19
N LYS A 269 -11.53 8.42 1.85
CA LYS A 269 -10.49 9.30 2.39
C LYS A 269 -10.98 9.98 3.67
N VAL A 270 -10.04 10.42 4.50
CA VAL A 270 -10.32 11.35 5.61
C VAL A 270 -9.68 12.70 5.31
N CYS A 271 -10.46 13.78 5.38
CA CYS A 271 -9.94 15.13 5.20
C CYS A 271 -9.37 15.70 6.52
N PHE A 272 -8.53 16.73 6.41
CA PHE A 272 -7.93 17.38 7.58
C PHE A 272 -7.69 18.87 7.36
N VAL A 273 -7.63 19.61 8.46
CA VAL A 273 -7.35 21.05 8.44
C VAL A 273 -5.88 21.29 8.08
N ILE A 274 -5.64 22.21 7.14
CA ILE A 274 -4.32 22.78 6.88
C ILE A 274 -4.27 24.19 7.46
N LYS A 275 -3.14 24.54 8.08
CA LYS A 275 -2.91 25.89 8.64
C LYS A 275 -3.18 26.97 7.59
N ASN A 276 -3.95 27.99 7.95
CA ASN A 276 -4.33 29.12 7.10
C ASN A 276 -5.16 28.75 5.85
N SER A 277 -5.78 27.56 5.82
CA SER A 277 -6.67 27.17 4.72
C SER A 277 -8.14 27.47 5.05
N THR A 278 -8.93 27.67 4.00
CA THR A 278 -10.37 27.97 4.08
C THR A 278 -11.24 26.71 4.00
N GLY A 279 -10.63 25.53 3.81
CA GLY A 279 -11.31 24.24 3.74
C GLY A 279 -10.48 23.10 4.34
N PHE A 280 -10.91 21.88 4.05
CA PHE A 280 -10.27 20.65 4.49
C PHE A 280 -9.54 19.98 3.33
N TYR A 281 -8.28 19.64 3.54
CA TYR A 281 -7.47 18.98 2.53
C TYR A 281 -7.71 17.48 2.53
N VAL A 282 -7.77 16.93 1.34
CA VAL A 282 -7.86 15.51 1.03
C VAL A 282 -6.61 15.13 0.24
N ASN A 283 -5.86 14.15 0.74
CA ASN A 283 -4.80 13.54 -0.05
C ASN A 283 -5.44 12.65 -1.13
N PHE A 284 -5.38 13.11 -2.38
CA PHE A 284 -6.07 12.50 -3.51
C PHE A 284 -5.04 11.91 -4.49
N THR A 285 -4.19 11.02 -3.97
CA THR A 285 -3.13 10.37 -4.74
C THR A 285 -3.31 8.86 -4.72
N LYS A 286 -3.14 8.22 -5.88
CA LYS A 286 -3.06 6.76 -6.01
C LYS A 286 -1.66 6.28 -6.32
N ASN A 287 -1.46 4.99 -6.13
CA ASN A 287 -0.29 4.30 -6.60
C ASN A 287 -0.44 3.97 -8.10
N ASN A 288 0.53 4.39 -8.90
CA ASN A 288 0.51 4.31 -10.36
C ASN A 288 1.35 3.13 -10.89
N GLY A 289 1.63 2.13 -10.05
CA GLY A 289 2.41 0.96 -10.41
C GLY A 289 3.91 1.27 -10.52
N LYS A 290 4.60 0.62 -11.46
CA LYS A 290 6.02 0.85 -11.73
C LYS A 290 6.21 1.50 -13.09
N ASN A 291 7.17 2.41 -13.20
CA ASN A 291 7.62 2.88 -14.51
C ASN A 291 8.52 1.84 -15.20
N LEU A 292 8.91 2.08 -16.46
CA LEU A 292 9.87 1.26 -17.23
C LEU A 292 11.26 1.08 -16.58
N LYS A 293 11.54 1.76 -15.48
CA LYS A 293 12.74 1.63 -14.64
C LYS A 293 12.47 0.89 -13.32
N SER A 294 11.32 0.22 -13.22
CA SER A 294 10.84 -0.53 -12.06
C SER A 294 10.72 0.29 -10.77
N LYS A 295 10.61 1.62 -10.86
CA LYS A 295 10.38 2.49 -9.69
C LYS A 295 8.89 2.66 -9.47
N CYS A 296 8.45 2.52 -8.22
CA CYS A 296 7.08 2.83 -7.83
C CYS A 296 6.78 4.30 -8.14
N THR A 297 5.61 4.56 -8.72
CA THR A 297 5.13 5.91 -9.03
C THR A 297 3.85 6.20 -8.27
N LYS A 298 3.65 7.47 -7.92
CA LYS A 298 2.39 7.98 -7.36
C LYS A 298 1.85 9.05 -8.28
N GLY A 299 0.55 9.27 -8.29
CA GLY A 299 -0.06 10.33 -9.08
C GLY A 299 -1.58 10.38 -8.94
N PRO A 300 -2.23 11.20 -9.79
CA PRO A 300 -3.68 11.35 -9.76
C PRO A 300 -4.41 10.05 -10.14
N TYR A 301 -5.68 9.97 -9.73
CA TYR A 301 -6.63 8.96 -10.16
C TYR A 301 -7.00 9.13 -11.66
N ASN A 302 -7.56 8.08 -12.26
CA ASN A 302 -8.06 7.99 -13.64
C ASN A 302 -9.59 7.79 -13.63
N GLU A 303 -10.24 8.10 -14.76
CA GLU A 303 -11.70 8.09 -14.94
C GLU A 303 -12.41 6.76 -14.58
N ASN A 304 -11.71 5.63 -14.69
CA ASN A 304 -12.29 4.29 -14.46
C ASN A 304 -11.90 3.67 -13.11
N ASP A 305 -11.24 4.42 -12.22
CA ASP A 305 -10.68 3.87 -10.99
C ASP A 305 -11.76 3.51 -9.94
N PHE A 306 -12.79 4.34 -9.79
CA PHE A 306 -13.89 4.20 -8.84
C PHE A 306 -15.10 5.02 -9.31
N ASP A 307 -16.24 4.90 -8.65
CA ASP A 307 -17.47 5.63 -9.00
C ASP A 307 -17.75 6.81 -8.06
N ILE A 308 -17.50 6.63 -6.76
CA ILE A 308 -17.71 7.65 -5.72
C ILE A 308 -16.46 7.81 -4.84
N LEU A 309 -16.02 9.06 -4.66
CA LEU A 309 -15.06 9.44 -3.62
C LEU A 309 -15.83 9.82 -2.36
N ARG A 310 -15.74 8.98 -1.33
CA ARG A 310 -16.32 9.24 -0.01
C ARG A 310 -15.26 9.85 0.92
N VAL A 311 -15.48 11.10 1.33
CA VAL A 311 -14.54 11.84 2.19
C VAL A 311 -15.16 12.07 3.56
N TYR A 312 -14.51 11.56 4.61
CA TYR A 312 -14.96 11.74 5.99
C TYR A 312 -14.34 12.97 6.64
N LEU A 313 -15.16 13.71 7.39
CA LEU A 313 -14.73 14.78 8.28
C LEU A 313 -15.00 14.39 9.73
N LEU A 314 -13.92 14.23 10.49
CA LEU A 314 -13.97 13.90 11.92
C LEU A 314 -13.78 15.15 12.77
N CYS A 315 -14.37 15.15 13.97
CA CYS A 315 -14.23 16.22 14.95
C CYS A 315 -14.08 15.66 16.37
N LYS A 316 -13.52 16.47 17.27
CA LYS A 316 -13.65 16.27 18.72
C LYS A 316 -14.80 17.13 19.23
N VAL A 317 -15.43 16.65 20.28
CA VAL A 317 -16.47 17.37 21.01
C VAL A 317 -16.08 17.31 22.48
N ASP A 318 -15.98 18.47 23.13
CA ASP A 318 -15.75 18.54 24.58
C ASP A 318 -17.06 18.41 25.38
N ASP A 319 -16.96 18.40 26.71
CA ASP A 319 -18.11 18.25 27.60
C ASP A 319 -19.12 19.43 27.53
N LEU A 320 -18.74 20.52 26.86
CA LEU A 320 -19.57 21.70 26.62
C LEU A 320 -20.13 21.74 25.19
N ASP A 321 -20.08 20.61 24.48
CA ASP A 321 -20.47 20.45 23.07
C ASP A 321 -19.70 21.37 22.09
N ASN A 322 -18.51 21.86 22.47
CA ASN A 322 -17.67 22.61 21.54
C ASN A 322 -17.00 21.67 20.55
N VAL A 323 -17.18 21.97 19.27
CA VAL A 323 -16.62 21.17 18.18
C VAL A 323 -15.25 21.69 17.79
N SER A 324 -14.26 20.79 17.78
CA SER A 324 -12.91 21.06 17.26
C SER A 324 -12.54 20.15 16.09
N PHE A 325 -11.97 20.75 15.05
CA PHE A 325 -11.46 20.05 13.86
C PHE A 325 -9.93 19.94 13.85
N LYS A 326 -9.27 20.39 14.94
CA LYS A 326 -7.82 20.28 15.05
C LYS A 326 -7.43 18.82 15.11
N ARG A 327 -6.50 18.45 14.23
CA ARG A 327 -5.91 17.12 14.19
C ARG A 327 -4.51 17.20 14.76
N GLU A 328 -4.25 16.43 15.82
CA GLU A 328 -2.86 16.25 16.24
C GLU A 328 -2.19 15.30 15.25
N ARG A 329 -0.89 15.50 15.04
CA ARG A 329 -0.09 14.60 14.23
C ARG A 329 0.41 13.49 15.12
N TYR A 330 -0.06 12.28 14.90
CA TYR A 330 0.50 11.11 15.55
C TYR A 330 1.58 10.51 14.65
N ASN A 331 2.74 10.20 15.24
CA ASN A 331 3.70 9.32 14.63
C ASN A 331 3.62 8.00 15.40
N ILE A 332 2.63 7.17 15.06
CA ILE A 332 2.36 5.94 15.80
C ILE A 332 3.09 4.79 15.11
N GLU A 333 4.02 4.18 15.83
CA GLU A 333 4.57 2.87 15.48
C GLU A 333 3.82 1.79 16.28
N TYR A 334 3.47 0.68 15.62
CA TYR A 334 2.80 -0.44 16.30
C TYR A 334 3.69 -1.02 17.40
N ASN A 335 3.10 -1.29 18.59
CA ASN A 335 3.82 -1.61 19.83
C ASN A 335 4.87 -0.55 20.26
N GLY A 336 4.83 0.63 19.66
CA GLY A 336 5.53 1.80 20.20
C GLY A 336 4.89 2.21 21.53
N LYS A 337 5.66 2.90 22.37
CA LYS A 337 5.25 3.36 23.70
C LYS A 337 3.90 4.10 23.72
N ASP A 338 3.55 4.75 22.61
CA ASP A 338 2.38 5.62 22.50
C ASP A 338 1.24 5.04 21.64
N TYR A 339 1.32 3.76 21.23
CA TYR A 339 0.32 3.14 20.35
C TYR A 339 -1.10 3.19 20.95
N ASP A 340 -1.28 2.66 22.16
CA ASP A 340 -2.59 2.60 22.81
C ASP A 340 -3.17 3.99 23.10
N LEU A 341 -2.31 4.92 23.52
CA LEU A 341 -2.70 6.33 23.75
C LEU A 341 -3.24 6.96 22.47
N ALA A 342 -2.54 6.78 21.35
CA ALA A 342 -2.93 7.39 20.10
C ALA A 342 -4.17 6.72 19.48
N ILE A 343 -4.34 5.40 19.64
CA ILE A 343 -5.58 4.69 19.26
C ILE A 343 -6.77 5.17 20.10
N ASN A 344 -6.64 5.24 21.43
CA ASN A 344 -7.70 5.73 22.31
C ASN A 344 -8.06 7.18 22.00
N HIS A 345 -7.05 7.98 21.69
CA HIS A 345 -7.25 9.34 21.28
C HIS A 345 -8.00 9.45 19.94
N ILE A 346 -7.69 8.63 18.93
CA ILE A 346 -8.47 8.59 17.69
C ILE A 346 -9.92 8.14 17.94
N LYS A 347 -10.12 7.17 18.83
CA LYS A 347 -11.47 6.70 19.22
C LYS A 347 -12.30 7.78 19.94
N SER A 348 -11.70 8.87 20.42
CA SER A 348 -12.44 10.00 20.98
C SER A 348 -13.12 10.88 19.91
N TYR A 349 -12.73 10.75 18.63
CA TYR A 349 -13.32 11.52 17.55
C TYR A 349 -14.73 11.03 17.20
N LYS A 350 -15.60 11.96 16.83
CA LYS A 350 -16.93 11.73 16.25
C LYS A 350 -16.92 12.05 14.75
N LEU A 351 -17.85 11.43 14.01
CA LEU A 351 -18.10 11.76 12.61
C LEU A 351 -18.93 13.03 12.56
N PHE A 352 -18.33 14.13 12.08
CA PHE A 352 -19.04 15.39 11.90
C PHE A 352 -19.95 15.35 10.67
N GLY A 353 -19.42 14.80 9.58
CA GLY A 353 -20.13 14.62 8.32
C GLY A 353 -19.23 13.98 7.28
N TYR A 354 -19.77 13.79 6.08
CA TYR A 354 -19.04 13.17 4.97
C TYR A 354 -19.45 13.78 3.64
N TYR A 355 -18.61 13.61 2.62
CA TYR A 355 -18.85 14.05 1.26
C TYR A 355 -18.92 12.84 0.34
N ASP A 356 -19.97 12.71 -0.47
CA ASP A 356 -20.07 11.68 -1.50
C ASP A 356 -19.94 12.34 -2.88
N ILE A 357 -18.71 12.39 -3.39
CA ILE A 357 -18.40 13.10 -4.63
C ILE A 357 -18.35 12.10 -5.79
N PRO A 358 -19.21 12.24 -6.81
CA PRO A 358 -19.23 11.32 -7.94
C PRO A 358 -18.05 11.56 -8.91
N MET A 359 -17.60 10.50 -9.56
CA MET A 359 -16.46 10.52 -10.50
C MET A 359 -16.62 11.57 -11.62
N HIS A 360 -17.82 11.70 -12.20
CA HIS A 360 -18.07 12.68 -13.26
C HIS A 360 -17.79 14.13 -12.82
N LYS A 361 -18.07 14.45 -11.55
CA LYS A 361 -17.81 15.78 -11.00
C LYS A 361 -16.30 16.00 -10.82
N LEU A 362 -15.57 15.00 -10.30
CA LEU A 362 -14.11 15.04 -10.21
C LEU A 362 -13.42 15.20 -11.57
N ILE A 363 -13.98 14.59 -12.62
CA ILE A 363 -13.52 14.75 -14.00
C ILE A 363 -13.75 16.19 -14.47
N SER A 364 -14.97 16.71 -14.32
CA SER A 364 -15.33 18.07 -14.77
C SER A 364 -14.52 19.19 -14.10
N GLU A 365 -14.01 18.93 -12.89
CA GLU A 365 -13.25 19.88 -12.07
C GLU A 365 -11.72 19.64 -12.15
N ASN A 366 -11.32 18.80 -13.10
CA ASN A 366 -9.93 18.48 -13.45
C ASN A 366 -9.12 17.87 -12.28
N TYR A 367 -9.78 17.10 -11.41
CA TYR A 367 -9.10 16.34 -10.35
C TYR A 367 -8.66 14.95 -10.81
N VAL A 368 -9.33 14.40 -11.81
CA VAL A 368 -9.06 13.07 -12.36
C VAL A 368 -8.41 13.19 -13.73
N SER A 369 -7.44 12.31 -13.98
CA SER A 369 -6.74 12.23 -15.27
C SER A 369 -7.63 11.58 -16.31
N THR A 370 -7.68 12.20 -17.47
CA THR A 370 -8.32 11.67 -18.69
C THR A 370 -7.30 11.67 -19.82
N GLU A 371 -7.69 11.23 -21.02
CA GLU A 371 -6.81 11.33 -22.20
C GLU A 371 -6.37 12.77 -22.49
N ASN A 372 -7.20 13.75 -22.14
CA ASN A 372 -7.01 15.16 -22.49
C ASN A 372 -6.40 16.00 -21.36
N GLN A 373 -6.41 15.52 -20.11
CA GLN A 373 -5.96 16.31 -18.96
C GLN A 373 -5.24 15.47 -17.90
N GLU A 374 -4.25 16.08 -17.24
CA GLU A 374 -3.63 15.52 -16.04
C GLU A 374 -4.42 15.93 -14.80
N GLY A 375 -4.79 14.95 -13.97
CA GLY A 375 -5.52 15.19 -12.73
C GLY A 375 -4.65 15.80 -11.63
N LYS A 376 -5.29 16.09 -10.49
CA LYS A 376 -4.64 16.68 -9.31
C LYS A 376 -4.43 15.62 -8.24
N GLN A 377 -3.42 15.83 -7.39
CA GLN A 377 -3.03 14.90 -6.33
C GLN A 377 -3.59 15.26 -4.94
N GLY A 378 -4.30 16.38 -4.84
CA GLY A 378 -4.92 16.84 -3.61
C GLY A 378 -6.20 17.61 -3.94
N LEU A 379 -7.21 17.48 -3.08
CA LEU A 379 -8.52 18.09 -3.20
C LEU A 379 -8.80 18.90 -1.93
N MET A 380 -9.46 20.04 -2.07
CA MET A 380 -10.00 20.81 -0.94
C MET A 380 -11.51 20.61 -0.91
N VAL A 381 -12.04 20.12 0.21
CA VAL A 381 -13.49 20.01 0.46
C VAL A 381 -13.91 21.06 1.48
N PHE A 382 -15.15 21.53 1.38
CA PHE A 382 -15.61 22.66 2.17
C PHE A 382 -17.02 22.43 2.68
N LEU A 383 -17.28 22.90 3.90
CA LEU A 383 -18.59 22.82 4.50
C LEU A 383 -19.58 23.82 3.84
N PRO A 384 -20.88 23.49 3.80
CA PRO A 384 -21.93 24.45 3.49
C PRO A 384 -21.84 25.67 4.41
N GLU A 385 -22.17 26.86 3.90
CA GLU A 385 -21.97 28.11 4.64
C GLU A 385 -22.75 28.18 5.94
N GLU A 386 -23.98 27.66 5.93
CA GLU A 386 -24.85 27.56 7.09
C GLU A 386 -24.28 26.66 8.20
N VAL A 387 -23.50 25.64 7.83
CA VAL A 387 -22.78 24.79 8.78
C VAL A 387 -21.52 25.52 9.25
N ALA A 388 -20.77 26.12 8.33
CA ALA A 388 -19.51 26.80 8.63
C ALA A 388 -19.67 27.99 9.60
N LYS A 389 -20.77 28.75 9.47
CA LYS A 389 -21.06 29.91 10.34
C LYS A 389 -21.32 29.54 11.80
N LYS A 390 -21.76 28.30 12.07
CA LYS A 390 -22.11 27.84 13.44
C LYS A 390 -20.92 27.51 14.31
N TYR A 391 -19.74 27.25 13.74
CA TYR A 391 -18.57 26.80 14.50
C TYR A 391 -17.41 27.79 14.37
N HIS A 392 -16.99 28.36 15.49
CA HIS A 392 -15.98 29.44 15.52
C HIS A 392 -14.55 28.99 15.15
N GLU A 393 -14.24 27.69 15.23
CA GLU A 393 -12.94 27.13 14.81
C GLU A 393 -12.84 26.91 13.29
N LEU A 394 -13.94 27.03 12.54
CA LEU A 394 -13.92 26.91 11.09
C LEU A 394 -13.42 28.21 10.44
N PRO A 395 -12.83 28.14 9.24
CA PRO A 395 -12.35 29.33 8.55
C PRO A 395 -13.51 30.31 8.30
N LYS A 396 -13.50 31.43 9.03
CA LYS A 396 -14.51 32.51 8.88
C LYS A 396 -14.49 33.17 7.49
N ARG A 397 -13.43 32.96 6.72
CA ARG A 397 -13.20 33.60 5.42
C ARG A 397 -13.21 32.56 4.31
N ILE A 398 -14.40 32.22 3.86
CA ILE A 398 -14.58 31.63 2.53
C ILE A 398 -14.15 32.70 1.52
N GLN A 399 -13.14 32.43 0.67
CA GLN A 399 -12.79 33.35 -0.42
C GLN A 399 -13.88 33.29 -1.49
N LYS A 400 -14.40 34.45 -1.90
CA LYS A 400 -15.55 34.58 -2.83
C LYS A 400 -15.31 33.96 -4.21
N ASP A 401 -14.04 33.80 -4.62
CA ASP A 401 -13.68 33.45 -6.00
C ASP A 401 -13.20 32.01 -6.16
N THR A 402 -13.22 31.19 -5.10
CA THR A 402 -12.92 29.75 -5.21
C THR A 402 -14.22 29.01 -5.52
N PRO A 403 -14.32 28.21 -6.59
CA PRO A 403 -15.48 27.35 -6.82
C PRO A 403 -15.57 26.29 -5.71
N ILE A 404 -16.65 26.32 -4.93
CA ILE A 404 -16.83 25.49 -3.73
C ILE A 404 -17.93 24.45 -3.92
N TRP A 405 -17.96 23.87 -5.12
CA TRP A 405 -18.94 22.87 -5.54
C TRP A 405 -18.96 21.63 -4.63
N THR A 406 -17.88 21.34 -3.90
CA THR A 406 -17.82 20.21 -2.96
C THR A 406 -18.86 20.31 -1.84
N ARG A 407 -19.37 21.51 -1.53
CA ARG A 407 -20.44 21.73 -0.54
C ARG A 407 -21.73 21.01 -0.87
N GLU A 408 -22.06 20.91 -2.15
CA GLU A 408 -23.30 20.29 -2.64
C GLU A 408 -23.38 18.80 -2.30
N TYR A 409 -22.23 18.18 -2.04
CA TYR A 409 -22.07 16.76 -1.75
C TYR A 409 -21.91 16.47 -0.26
N PHE A 410 -22.02 17.49 0.61
CA PHE A 410 -21.84 17.33 2.05
C PHE A 410 -23.10 16.82 2.74
N HIS A 411 -22.93 15.81 3.58
CA HIS A 411 -23.96 15.26 4.45
C HIS A 411 -23.56 15.47 5.91
N LYS A 412 -24.36 16.28 6.62
CA LYS A 412 -24.17 16.51 8.05
C LYS A 412 -24.60 15.29 8.87
N VAL A 413 -23.80 14.94 9.89
CA VAL A 413 -24.07 13.83 10.83
C VAL A 413 -24.24 14.34 12.26
N TYR A 414 -23.21 15.00 12.81
CA TYR A 414 -23.21 15.58 14.16
C TYR A 414 -23.46 17.09 14.08
#